data_AF-A0A1M7ZK84-F1
#
_entry.id   AF-A0A1M7ZK84-F1
#
_cell.length_a   1.000
_cell.length_b   1.000
_cell.length_c   1.000
_cell.angle_alpha   90.00
_cell.angle_beta   90.00
_cell.angle_gamma   90.00
#
_symmetry.space_group_name_H-M   'P 1'
#
loop_
_entity.id
_entity.type
_entity.pdbx_description
1 polymer ?
#
loop_
_entity_poly.entity_id
_entity_poly.type
_entity_poly.pdbx_seq_one_letter_code
_entity_poly.pdbx_strand_id
1 'polypeptide(L)'
;MEIQENKSTLEVTPRNDAKVKKIWITAGILLAITVAEFIMAFTMPRGLLLYALFIILTVWKAKYIMMEFMHLGDEVKPLFYSIIVPLIFLVWLLIALAKEGTEIFMMRW
;
A
#
# COMPACT_ATOMS: atom_id res chain seq x y z
N MET A 1 -11.98 -15.83 -53.61
CA MET A 1 -12.22 -15.00 -52.40
C MET A 1 -12.11 -15.95 -51.23
N GLU A 2 -10.91 -16.09 -50.68
CA GLU A 2 -10.67 -16.96 -49.53
C GLU A 2 -11.21 -16.27 -48.29
N ILE A 3 -12.19 -16.92 -47.66
CA ILE A 3 -12.77 -16.48 -46.41
C ILE A 3 -11.72 -16.77 -45.34
N GLN A 4 -10.99 -15.74 -44.94
CA GLN A 4 -10.09 -15.79 -43.79
C GLN A 4 -10.94 -15.95 -42.53
N GLU A 5 -11.04 -17.19 -42.05
CA GLU A 5 -11.63 -17.55 -40.77
C GLU A 5 -10.68 -17.06 -39.65
N ASN A 6 -10.86 -15.80 -39.24
CA ASN A 6 -10.17 -15.23 -38.10
C ASN A 6 -10.63 -15.95 -36.82
N LYS A 7 -9.93 -17.03 -36.45
CA LYS A 7 -10.09 -17.70 -35.16
C LYS A 7 -10.00 -16.65 -34.07
N SER A 8 -11.09 -16.51 -33.32
CA SER A 8 -11.18 -15.77 -32.06
C SER A 8 -10.19 -16.35 -31.05
N THR A 9 -8.92 -15.99 -31.19
CA THR A 9 -7.80 -16.42 -30.33
C THR A 9 -7.80 -15.58 -29.05
N LEU A 10 -8.98 -15.43 -28.46
CA LEU A 10 -9.19 -14.88 -27.14
C LEU A 10 -9.71 -16.04 -26.31
N GLU A 11 -8.79 -16.87 -25.84
CA GLU A 11 -9.09 -17.78 -24.74
C GLU A 11 -9.44 -16.88 -23.55
N VAL A 12 -10.74 -16.65 -23.34
CA VAL A 12 -11.24 -15.87 -22.21
C VAL A 12 -10.96 -16.73 -20.97
N THR A 13 -9.87 -16.42 -20.30
CA THR A 13 -9.56 -17.01 -19.00
C THR A 13 -10.79 -16.81 -18.10
N PRO A 14 -11.38 -17.90 -17.56
CA PRO A 14 -12.60 -17.80 -16.78
C PRO A 14 -12.33 -16.93 -15.54
N ARG A 15 -13.30 -16.07 -15.21
CA ARG A 15 -13.28 -15.25 -14.00
C ARG A 15 -13.03 -16.17 -12.79
N ASN A 16 -11.91 -15.97 -12.10
CA ASN A 16 -11.61 -16.74 -10.90
C ASN A 16 -12.31 -16.11 -9.68
N ASP A 17 -13.56 -16.48 -9.45
CA ASP A 17 -14.41 -15.96 -8.36
C ASP A 17 -13.79 -16.15 -6.97
N ALA A 18 -12.91 -17.15 -6.80
CA ALA A 18 -12.18 -17.38 -5.57
C ALA A 18 -11.25 -16.21 -5.20
N LYS A 19 -10.59 -15.58 -6.19
CA LYS A 19 -9.73 -14.40 -5.96
C LYS A 19 -10.56 -13.19 -5.55
N VAL A 20 -11.70 -12.96 -6.22
CA VAL A 20 -12.61 -11.85 -5.91
C VAL A 20 -13.18 -11.96 -4.50
N LYS A 21 -13.55 -13.18 -4.08
CA LYS A 21 -14.05 -13.44 -2.73
C LYS A 21 -12.99 -13.16 -1.66
N LYS A 22 -11.73 -13.52 -1.91
CA LYS A 22 -10.62 -13.29 -0.98
C LYS A 22 -10.33 -11.80 -0.78
N ILE A 23 -10.36 -11.02 -1.87
CA ILE A 23 -10.25 -9.56 -1.83
C ILE A 23 -11.38 -8.94 -0.98
N TRP A 24 -12.62 -9.40 -1.15
CA TRP A 24 -13.76 -8.92 -0.38
C TRP A 24 -13.66 -9.22 1.11
N ILE A 25 -13.15 -10.40 1.48
CA ILE A 25 -12.91 -10.78 2.88
C ILE A 25 -11.85 -9.85 3.49
N THR A 26 -10.75 -9.62 2.80
CA THR A 26 -9.67 -8.76 3.31
C THR A 26 -10.09 -7.29 3.36
N ALA A 27 -10.91 -6.83 2.41
CA ALA A 27 -11.55 -5.51 2.47
C ALA A 27 -12.38 -5.36 3.75
N GLY A 28 -13.17 -6.38 4.08
CA GLY A 28 -13.98 -6.41 5.29
C GLY A 28 -13.14 -6.36 6.57
N ILE A 29 -12.05 -7.13 6.64
CA ILE A 29 -11.12 -7.13 7.79
C ILE A 29 -10.47 -5.74 7.95
N LEU A 30 -9.97 -5.16 6.86
CA LEU A 30 -9.37 -3.82 6.87
C LEU A 30 -10.37 -2.75 7.31
N LEU A 31 -11.62 -2.83 6.82
CA LEU A 31 -12.69 -1.92 7.23
C LEU A 31 -12.96 -2.05 8.73
N ALA A 32 -13.09 -3.28 9.25
CA ALA A 32 -13.32 -3.53 10.67
C ALA A 32 -12.21 -2.95 11.55
N ILE A 33 -10.94 -3.16 11.18
CA ILE A 33 -9.78 -2.58 11.88
C ILE A 33 -9.85 -1.05 11.87
N THR A 34 -10.19 -0.46 10.73
CA THR A 34 -10.28 1.00 10.59
C THR A 34 -11.40 1.59 11.45
N VAL A 35 -12.56 0.95 11.48
CA VAL A 35 -13.68 1.38 12.32
C VAL A 35 -13.30 1.26 13.80
N ALA A 36 -12.61 0.19 14.21
CA ALA A 36 -12.11 0.03 15.56
C ALA A 36 -11.08 1.12 15.94
N GLU A 37 -10.18 1.49 15.03
CA GLU A 37 -9.26 2.63 15.21
C GLU A 37 -10.01 3.95 15.44
N PHE A 38 -11.03 4.25 14.62
CA PHE A 38 -11.82 5.47 14.79
C PHE A 38 -12.55 5.48 16.14
N ILE A 39 -13.15 4.36 16.55
CA ILE A 39 -13.81 4.26 17.85
C ILE A 39 -12.81 4.51 18.98
N MET A 40 -11.62 3.91 18.93
CA MET A 40 -10.55 4.17 19.91
C MET A 40 -10.09 5.65 19.90
N ALA A 41 -9.99 6.27 18.73
CA ALA A 41 -9.64 7.68 18.61
C ALA A 41 -10.64 8.63 19.27
N PHE A 42 -11.95 8.31 19.21
CA PHE A 42 -12.99 9.13 19.82
C PHE A 42 -13.19 8.85 21.31
N THR A 43 -12.79 7.67 21.81
CA THR A 43 -13.01 7.26 23.20
C THR A 43 -11.83 7.52 24.12
N MET A 44 -10.60 7.50 23.60
CA MET A 44 -9.38 7.68 24.40
C MET A 44 -8.84 9.12 24.27
N PRO A 45 -8.30 9.72 25.36
CA PRO A 45 -7.68 11.03 25.29
C PRO A 45 -6.47 11.04 24.35
N ARG A 46 -6.34 12.13 23.58
CA ARG A 46 -5.24 12.35 22.65
C ARG A 46 -3.92 12.43 23.39
N GLY A 47 -3.10 11.38 23.26
CA GLY A 47 -1.78 11.28 23.89
C GLY A 47 -0.81 10.46 23.05
N LEU A 48 0.45 10.38 23.50
CA LEU A 48 1.53 9.64 22.83
C LEU A 48 1.17 8.16 22.59
N LEU A 49 0.43 7.54 23.53
CA LEU A 49 -0.02 6.16 23.40
C LEU A 49 -1.00 5.96 22.23
N LEU A 50 -1.90 6.91 22.00
CA LEU A 50 -2.86 6.85 20.91
C LEU A 50 -2.13 6.99 19.56
N TYR A 51 -1.18 7.93 19.47
CA TYR A 51 -0.38 8.12 18.26
C TYR A 51 0.48 6.90 17.93
N ALA A 52 1.15 6.31 18.94
CA ALA A 52 1.94 5.10 18.74
C ALA A 52 1.07 3.93 18.26
N LEU A 53 -0.12 3.74 18.86
CA LEU A 53 -1.07 2.70 18.46
C LEU A 53 -1.54 2.89 17.01
N PHE A 54 -1.88 4.13 16.63
CA PHE A 54 -2.29 4.47 15.27
C PHE A 54 -1.18 4.19 14.24
N ILE A 55 0.06 4.54 14.56
CA ILE A 55 1.21 4.27 13.68
C ILE A 55 1.40 2.76 13.50
N ILE A 56 1.32 1.98 14.59
CA ILE A 56 1.49 0.52 14.53
C ILE A 56 0.36 -0.12 13.72
N LEU A 57 -0.90 0.26 13.96
CA LEU A 57 -2.02 -0.28 13.21
C LEU A 57 -1.98 0.10 11.73
N THR A 58 -1.61 1.35 11.40
CA THR A 58 -1.46 1.76 9.99
C THR A 58 -0.38 0.99 9.26
N VAL A 59 0.76 0.69 9.90
CA VAL A 59 1.80 -0.19 9.32
C VAL A 59 1.26 -1.61 9.09
N TRP A 60 0.56 -2.17 10.08
CA TRP A 60 -0.02 -3.51 9.97
C TRP A 60 -1.06 -3.59 8.84
N LYS A 61 -1.88 -2.56 8.73
CA LYS A 61 -2.89 -2.39 7.70
C LYS A 61 -2.25 -2.29 6.30
N ALA A 62 -1.17 -1.51 6.17
CA ALA A 62 -0.42 -1.40 4.92
C ALA A 62 0.16 -2.75 4.48
N LYS A 63 0.68 -3.55 5.41
CA LYS A 63 1.14 -4.92 5.12
C LYS A 63 0.00 -5.81 4.59
N TYR A 64 -1.17 -5.78 5.23
CA TYR A 64 -2.35 -6.54 4.80
C TYR A 64 -2.82 -6.14 3.39
N ILE A 65 -2.79 -4.85 3.08
CA ILE A 65 -3.12 -4.33 1.75
C ILE A 65 -2.10 -4.82 0.71
N MET A 66 -0.81 -4.70 1.00
CA MET A 66 0.26 -5.14 0.11
C MET A 66 0.19 -6.63 -0.23
N MET A 67 -0.09 -7.48 0.77
CA MET A 67 -0.12 -8.92 0.58
C MET A 67 -1.31 -9.37 -0.26
N GLU A 68 -2.50 -8.82 -0.04
CA GLU A 68 -3.73 -9.31 -0.69
C GLU A 68 -4.21 -8.45 -1.87
N PHE A 69 -4.23 -7.12 -1.75
CA PHE A 69 -4.79 -6.25 -2.81
C PHE A 69 -3.83 -6.01 -3.96
N MET A 70 -2.52 -6.03 -3.67
CA MET A 70 -1.51 -5.80 -4.70
C MET A 70 -1.03 -7.09 -5.37
N HIS A 71 -1.53 -8.28 -4.99
CA HIS A 71 -1.14 -9.59 -5.56
C HIS A 71 0.39 -9.84 -5.56
N LEU A 72 1.12 -9.09 -4.71
CA LEU A 72 2.59 -9.07 -4.67
C LEU A 72 3.21 -10.32 -4.04
N GLY A 73 2.38 -11.18 -3.44
CA GLY A 73 2.83 -12.41 -2.78
C GLY A 73 3.25 -13.52 -3.75
N ASP A 74 2.57 -13.68 -4.88
CA ASP A 74 2.71 -14.91 -5.69
C ASP A 74 3.39 -14.73 -7.05
N GLU A 75 3.34 -13.56 -7.71
CA GLU A 75 3.76 -13.48 -9.13
C GLU A 75 4.62 -12.27 -9.54
N VAL A 76 4.65 -11.13 -8.81
CA VAL A 76 5.24 -9.88 -9.35
C VAL A 76 6.26 -9.18 -8.43
N LYS A 77 7.38 -9.85 -8.16
CA LYS A 77 8.59 -9.22 -7.56
C LYS A 77 8.98 -7.86 -8.17
N PRO A 78 8.92 -7.62 -9.51
CA PRO A 78 9.24 -6.30 -10.06
C PRO A 78 8.29 -5.18 -9.62
N LEU A 79 7.01 -5.48 -9.36
CA LEU A 79 6.06 -4.47 -8.89
C LEU A 79 6.37 -4.04 -7.44
N PHE A 80 6.91 -4.95 -6.61
CA PHE A 80 7.39 -4.61 -5.26
C PHE A 80 8.53 -3.58 -5.33
N TYR A 81 9.52 -3.84 -6.18
CA TYR A 81 10.65 -2.93 -6.39
C TYR A 81 10.20 -1.59 -6.96
N SER A 82 9.16 -1.55 -7.79
CA SER A 82 8.61 -0.28 -8.32
C SER A 82 8.07 0.66 -7.24
N ILE A 83 7.70 0.15 -6.06
CA ILE A 83 7.18 0.95 -4.94
C ILE A 83 8.30 1.24 -3.93
N ILE A 84 9.12 0.25 -3.62
CA ILE A 84 10.22 0.37 -2.64
C ILE A 84 11.31 1.33 -3.12
N VAL A 85 11.71 1.27 -4.40
CA VAL A 85 12.79 2.10 -4.92
C VAL A 85 12.45 3.60 -4.85
N PRO A 86 11.27 4.07 -5.31
CA PRO A 86 10.87 5.46 -5.11
C PRO A 86 10.75 5.87 -3.65
N LEU A 87 10.28 4.99 -2.77
CA LEU A 87 10.16 5.29 -1.33
C LEU A 87 11.53 5.51 -0.69
N ILE A 88 12.51 4.64 -0.97
CA ILE A 88 13.88 4.79 -0.46
C ILE A 88 14.50 6.09 -0.99
N PHE A 89 14.31 6.38 -2.28
CA PHE A 89 14.78 7.63 -2.87
C PHE A 89 14.16 8.86 -2.19
N LEU A 90 12.86 8.83 -1.90
CA LEU A 90 12.16 9.93 -1.23
C LEU A 90 12.65 10.15 0.21
N VAL A 91 12.88 9.08 0.98
CA VAL A 91 13.43 9.20 2.34
C VAL A 91 14.86 9.75 2.30
N TRP A 92 15.69 9.26 1.38
CA TRP A 92 17.04 9.80 1.17
C TRP A 92 17.01 11.28 0.81
N LEU A 93 16.12 11.68 -0.10
CA LEU A 93 15.95 13.06 -0.54
C LEU A 93 15.50 13.98 0.61
N LEU A 94 14.56 13.55 1.45
CA LEU A 94 14.14 14.30 2.64
C LEU A 94 15.30 14.55 3.60
N ILE A 95 16.14 13.54 3.83
CA ILE A 95 17.32 13.67 4.70
C ILE A 95 18.33 14.63 4.06
N ALA A 96 18.59 14.51 2.76
CA ALA A 96 19.52 15.39 2.04
C ALA A 96 19.06 16.86 2.12
N LEU A 97 17.80 17.15 1.78
CA LEU A 97 17.25 18.51 1.86
C LEU A 97 17.25 19.05 3.30
N ALA A 98 16.93 18.22 4.29
CA ALA A 98 16.95 18.65 5.68
C ALA A 98 18.37 19.02 6.14
N LYS A 99 19.38 18.22 5.77
CA LYS A 99 20.78 18.50 6.09
C LYS A 99 21.27 19.77 5.39
N GLU A 100 21.09 19.85 4.08
CA GLU A 100 21.60 20.96 3.27
C GLU A 100 20.86 22.28 3.59
N GLY A 101 19.55 22.19 3.85
CA GLY A 101 18.76 23.32 4.35
C GLY A 101 19.22 23.82 5.72
N THR A 102 19.61 22.91 6.62
CA THR A 102 20.16 23.27 7.93
C THR A 102 21.53 23.92 7.79
N GLU A 103 22.42 23.39 6.94
CA GLU A 103 23.74 23.96 6.69
C GLU A 103 23.67 25.37 6.10
N ILE A 104 22.80 25.59 5.11
CA ILE A 104 22.57 26.93 4.53
C ILE A 104 22.01 27.89 5.58
N PHE A 105 21.06 27.45 6.41
CA PHE A 105 20.49 28.28 7.47
C PHE A 105 21.53 28.68 8.51
N MET A 106 22.43 27.76 8.88
CA MET A 106 23.52 27.99 9.84
C MET A 106 24.64 28.88 9.26
N MET A 107 24.95 28.77 7.96
CA MET A 107 25.96 29.60 7.30
C MET A 107 25.49 31.03 7.00
N ARG A 108 24.19 31.31 7.13
CA ARG A 108 23.59 32.63 6.83
C ARG A 108 23.64 33.59 8.03
N TRP A 109 24.37 33.23 9.09
CA TRP A 109 24.72 34.10 10.21
C TRP A 109 26.23 34.03 10.47
#